data_AF-A0A7D9L3G5-F1
#
_entry.id   AF-A0A7D9L3G5-F1
#
_cell.length_a   1.000
_cell.length_b   1.000
_cell.length_c   1.000
_cell.angle_alpha   90.00
_cell.angle_beta   90.00
_cell.angle_gamma   90.00
#
_symmetry.space_group_name_H-M   'P 1'
#
loop_
_entity.id
_entity.type
_entity.pdbx_description
1 polymer ?
#
loop_
_entity_poly.entity_id
_entity_poly.type
_entity_poly.pdbx_seq_one_letter_code
_entity_poly.pdbx_strand_id
1 'polypeptide(L)'
;MSETNVSTALETKLVQLQLTTKRTDGILAKSEEEPIARHQGTLGTVIGEVDKLRLTVEAEKLGRKEDTTEWSEEIDTKISEADSHVRLTKEWLAENKRKLEEMENDEKIKFELLEPKVRQTIEALPFHSEGYNRAISILKDKFGKESEIVKGYTCEILGLPTIQTANQKKIHEFSDKLSYCVQALETLDMLDGVNGAVPITLDKLPSIRGDLV
;
A
#
# COMPACT_ATOMS: atom_id res chain seq x y z
N MET A 1 -44.95 7.94 -33.66
CA MET A 1 -43.85 8.85 -33.28
C MET A 1 -42.81 8.74 -34.38
N SER A 2 -42.39 9.86 -34.95
CA SER A 2 -41.55 9.89 -36.15
C SER A 2 -40.10 9.50 -35.84
N GLU A 3 -39.49 8.76 -36.76
CA GLU A 3 -38.07 8.35 -36.84
C GLU A 3 -37.06 9.42 -36.39
N THR A 4 -37.37 10.68 -36.65
CA THR A 4 -36.59 11.85 -36.22
C THR A 4 -36.40 11.96 -34.71
N ASN A 5 -37.30 11.45 -33.88
CA ASN A 5 -37.19 11.60 -32.42
C ASN A 5 -36.17 10.63 -31.82
N VAL A 6 -36.19 9.35 -32.24
CA VAL A 6 -35.31 8.31 -31.69
C VAL A 6 -33.86 8.50 -32.13
N SER A 7 -33.63 8.92 -33.38
CA SER A 7 -32.28 9.24 -33.88
C SER A 7 -31.67 10.44 -33.14
N THR A 8 -32.43 11.52 -32.91
CA THR A 8 -31.94 12.68 -32.15
C THR A 8 -31.68 12.33 -30.68
N ALA A 9 -32.48 11.43 -30.09
CA ALA A 9 -32.23 10.92 -28.75
C ALA A 9 -30.91 10.12 -28.66
N LEU A 10 -30.61 9.29 -29.66
CA LEU A 10 -29.35 8.56 -29.75
C LEU A 10 -28.15 9.50 -29.87
N GLU A 11 -28.21 10.51 -30.74
CA GLU A 11 -27.15 11.51 -30.89
C GLU A 11 -26.88 12.25 -29.57
N THR A 12 -27.95 12.65 -28.86
CA THR A 12 -27.84 13.28 -27.55
C THR A 12 -27.12 12.38 -26.54
N LYS A 13 -27.44 11.08 -26.55
CA LYS A 13 -26.83 10.10 -25.66
C LYS A 13 -25.38 9.77 -26.04
N LEU A 14 -25.04 9.77 -27.32
CA LEU A 14 -23.64 9.63 -27.77
C LEU A 14 -22.77 10.80 -27.30
N VAL A 15 -23.28 12.04 -27.35
CA VAL A 15 -22.58 13.20 -26.79
C VAL A 15 -22.43 13.08 -25.28
N GLN A 16 -23.47 12.64 -24.58
CA GLN A 16 -23.41 12.37 -23.14
C GLN A 16 -22.36 11.31 -22.80
N LEU A 17 -22.31 10.22 -23.58
CA LEU A 17 -21.34 9.14 -23.42
C LEU A 17 -19.92 9.69 -23.55
N GLN A 18 -19.61 10.37 -24.66
CA GLN A 18 -18.29 10.95 -24.90
C GLN A 18 -17.86 11.92 -23.79
N LEU A 19 -18.75 12.80 -23.34
CA LEU A 19 -18.43 13.74 -22.27
C LEU A 19 -18.17 13.01 -20.94
N THR A 20 -18.93 11.96 -20.65
CA THR A 20 -18.77 11.16 -19.43
C THR A 20 -17.48 10.34 -19.48
N THR A 21 -17.18 9.70 -20.60
CA THR A 21 -15.92 8.97 -20.83
C THR A 21 -14.71 9.87 -20.61
N LYS A 22 -14.67 11.06 -21.20
CA LYS A 22 -13.57 12.04 -21.05
C LYS A 22 -13.35 12.53 -19.61
N ARG A 23 -14.36 12.45 -18.74
CA ARG A 23 -14.25 12.86 -17.34
C ARG A 23 -13.61 11.80 -16.45
N THR A 24 -13.50 10.55 -16.93
CA THR A 24 -13.01 9.42 -16.14
C THR A 24 -11.64 9.67 -15.54
N ASP A 25 -10.67 10.11 -16.35
CA ASP A 25 -9.29 10.35 -15.89
C ASP A 25 -9.24 11.42 -14.79
N GLY A 26 -10.02 12.50 -14.94
CA GLY A 26 -10.10 13.57 -13.95
C GLY A 26 -10.79 13.14 -12.64
N ILE A 27 -11.62 12.10 -12.67
CA ILE A 27 -12.25 11.53 -11.48
C ILE A 27 -11.30 10.52 -10.81
N LEU A 28 -10.61 9.69 -11.58
CA LEU A 28 -9.58 8.78 -11.09
C LEU A 28 -8.42 9.53 -10.42
N ALA A 29 -8.02 10.69 -10.96
CA ALA A 29 -6.97 11.53 -10.38
C ALA A 29 -7.28 12.00 -8.95
N LYS A 30 -8.56 12.07 -8.56
CA LYS A 30 -8.96 12.47 -7.20
C LYS A 30 -8.74 11.35 -6.18
N SER A 31 -8.60 10.09 -6.63
CA SER A 31 -8.33 8.93 -5.78
C SER A 31 -9.36 8.72 -4.65
N GLU A 32 -10.60 9.12 -4.87
CA GLU A 32 -11.70 9.01 -3.91
C GLU A 32 -12.66 7.88 -4.36
N GLU A 33 -12.95 6.92 -3.47
CA GLU A 33 -13.72 5.72 -3.77
C GLU A 33 -15.16 6.02 -4.20
N GLU A 34 -15.91 6.80 -3.41
CA GLU A 34 -17.32 7.08 -3.70
C GLU A 34 -17.56 7.85 -5.00
N PRO A 35 -16.80 8.92 -5.34
CA PRO A 35 -16.91 9.57 -6.63
C PRO A 35 -16.62 8.65 -7.81
N ILE A 36 -15.61 7.77 -7.70
CA ILE A 36 -15.25 6.81 -8.75
C ILE A 36 -16.37 5.77 -8.92
N ALA A 37 -16.90 5.22 -7.83
CA ALA A 37 -18.00 4.27 -7.87
C ALA A 37 -19.28 4.87 -8.48
N ARG A 38 -19.61 6.12 -8.11
CA ARG A 38 -20.75 6.86 -8.69
C ARG A 38 -20.55 7.12 -10.18
N HIS A 39 -19.33 7.47 -10.59
CA HIS A 39 -18.99 7.69 -11.99
C HIS A 39 -19.12 6.40 -12.81
N GLN A 40 -18.60 5.28 -12.31
CA GLN A 40 -18.74 3.96 -12.93
C GLN A 40 -20.21 3.61 -13.18
N GLY A 41 -21.08 3.80 -12.19
CA GLY A 41 -22.53 3.55 -12.32
C GLY A 41 -23.19 4.48 -13.36
N THR A 42 -22.76 5.74 -13.42
CA THR A 42 -23.25 6.70 -14.42
C THR A 42 -22.84 6.28 -15.82
N LEU A 43 -21.57 5.90 -16.02
CA LEU A 43 -21.04 5.47 -17.30
C LEU A 43 -21.75 4.21 -17.81
N GLY A 44 -21.94 3.21 -16.94
CA GLY A 44 -22.71 2.00 -17.28
C GLY A 44 -24.17 2.27 -17.65
N THR A 45 -24.82 3.23 -16.98
CA THR A 45 -26.19 3.64 -17.32
C THR A 45 -26.26 4.26 -18.72
N VAL A 46 -25.34 5.18 -19.03
CA VAL A 46 -25.31 5.84 -20.34
C VAL A 46 -24.97 4.86 -21.46
N ILE A 47 -24.04 3.92 -21.23
CA ILE A 47 -23.72 2.83 -22.18
C ILE A 47 -24.98 2.01 -22.50
N GLY A 48 -25.70 1.54 -21.47
CA GLY A 48 -26.92 0.74 -21.67
C GLY A 48 -28.04 1.51 -22.39
N GLU A 49 -28.17 2.82 -22.14
CA GLU A 49 -29.11 3.67 -22.87
C GLU A 49 -28.72 3.86 -24.34
N VAL A 50 -27.42 4.05 -24.63
CA VAL A 50 -26.90 4.16 -26.01
C VAL A 50 -27.13 2.85 -26.78
N ASP A 51 -26.80 1.69 -26.19
CA ASP A 51 -26.97 0.37 -26.83
C ASP A 51 -28.45 0.09 -27.14
N LYS A 52 -29.35 0.38 -26.19
CA LYS A 52 -30.80 0.24 -26.39
C LYS A 52 -31.32 1.12 -27.55
N LEU A 53 -30.88 2.38 -27.61
CA LEU A 53 -31.26 3.30 -28.68
C LEU A 53 -30.64 2.89 -30.03
N ARG A 54 -29.39 2.40 -30.04
CA ARG A 54 -28.73 1.85 -31.23
C ARG A 54 -29.56 0.72 -31.83
N LEU A 55 -29.91 -0.29 -31.03
CA LEU A 55 -30.72 -1.44 -31.49
C LEU A 55 -32.08 -1.01 -32.04
N THR A 56 -32.69 0.02 -31.44
CA THR A 56 -33.98 0.55 -31.91
C THR A 56 -33.83 1.22 -33.29
N VAL A 57 -32.83 2.08 -33.46
CA VAL A 57 -32.56 2.76 -34.75
C VAL A 57 -32.13 1.77 -35.83
N GLU A 58 -31.32 0.77 -35.48
CA GLU A 58 -30.87 -0.28 -36.38
C GLU A 58 -32.05 -1.08 -36.94
N ALA A 59 -33.00 -1.47 -36.09
CA ALA A 59 -34.21 -2.17 -36.52
C ALA A 59 -35.06 -1.35 -37.52
N GLU A 60 -35.18 -0.03 -37.30
CA GLU A 60 -35.88 0.86 -38.23
C GLU A 60 -35.17 0.96 -39.59
N LYS A 61 -33.84 1.13 -39.58
CA LYS A 61 -33.01 1.20 -40.80
C LYS A 61 -33.04 -0.09 -41.62
N LEU A 62 -32.94 -1.25 -40.96
CA LEU A 62 -33.04 -2.55 -41.61
C LEU A 62 -34.43 -2.79 -42.23
N GLY A 63 -35.50 -2.31 -41.58
CA GLY A 63 -36.85 -2.32 -42.12
C GLY A 63 -36.97 -1.57 -43.46
N ARG A 64 -36.12 -0.55 -43.66
CA ARG A 64 -36.01 0.21 -44.91
C ARG A 64 -34.96 -0.33 -45.89
N LYS A 65 -34.30 -1.44 -45.56
CA LYS A 65 -33.21 -2.05 -46.34
C LYS A 65 -31.99 -1.13 -46.52
N GLU A 66 -31.75 -0.25 -45.54
CA GLU A 66 -30.53 0.55 -45.47
C GLU A 66 -29.36 -0.31 -45.00
N ASP A 67 -28.16 0.00 -45.48
CA ASP A 67 -26.92 -0.57 -44.93
C ASP A 67 -26.59 0.10 -43.60
N THR A 68 -26.40 -0.69 -42.55
CA THR A 68 -26.11 -0.21 -41.19
C THR A 68 -24.69 -0.50 -40.75
N THR A 69 -23.88 -1.16 -41.57
CA THR A 69 -22.60 -1.76 -41.15
C THR A 69 -21.63 -0.72 -40.60
N GLU A 70 -21.26 0.30 -41.38
CA GLU A 70 -20.30 1.34 -40.95
C GLU A 70 -20.82 2.16 -39.74
N TRP A 71 -22.13 2.44 -39.71
CA TRP A 71 -22.75 3.21 -38.63
C TRP A 71 -22.79 2.43 -37.31
N SER A 72 -23.10 1.14 -37.35
CA SER A 72 -23.08 0.27 -36.17
C SER A 72 -21.66 0.12 -35.64
N GLU A 73 -20.66 -0.07 -36.52
CA GLU A 73 -19.25 -0.13 -36.14
C GLU A 73 -18.74 1.14 -35.43
N GLU A 74 -19.16 2.33 -35.89
CA GLU A 74 -18.79 3.60 -35.25
C GLU A 74 -19.35 3.70 -33.82
N ILE A 75 -20.61 3.29 -33.62
CA ILE A 75 -21.24 3.31 -32.30
C ILE A 75 -20.62 2.27 -31.37
N ASP A 76 -20.37 1.07 -31.88
CA ASP A 76 -19.72 -0.01 -31.12
C ASP A 76 -18.30 0.38 -30.70
N THR A 77 -17.58 1.14 -31.52
CA THR A 77 -16.28 1.69 -31.16
C THR A 77 -16.39 2.64 -29.96
N LYS A 78 -17.39 3.54 -29.95
CA LYS A 78 -17.62 4.48 -28.83
C LYS A 78 -18.08 3.78 -27.56
N ILE A 79 -18.92 2.74 -27.68
CA ILE A 79 -19.34 1.90 -26.56
C ILE A 79 -18.12 1.16 -25.98
N SER A 80 -17.32 0.54 -26.84
CA SER A 80 -16.09 -0.18 -26.45
C SER A 80 -15.08 0.73 -25.73
N GLU A 81 -14.91 1.97 -26.21
CA GLU A 81 -14.09 2.97 -25.52
C GLU A 81 -14.63 3.27 -24.11
N ALA A 82 -15.94 3.47 -23.97
CA ALA A 82 -16.55 3.72 -22.67
C ALA A 82 -16.48 2.50 -21.73
N ASP A 83 -16.68 1.29 -22.25
CA ASP A 83 -16.53 0.03 -21.51
C ASP A 83 -15.10 -0.15 -21.00
N SER A 84 -14.10 0.26 -21.78
CA SER A 84 -12.70 0.25 -21.33
C SER A 84 -12.48 1.15 -20.12
N HIS A 85 -13.15 2.31 -20.06
CA HIS A 85 -13.09 3.23 -18.92
C HIS A 85 -13.87 2.69 -17.71
N VAL A 86 -15.02 2.03 -17.92
CA VAL A 86 -15.71 1.27 -16.85
C VAL A 86 -14.76 0.23 -16.26
N ARG A 87 -14.05 -0.54 -17.11
CA ARG A 87 -13.07 -1.52 -16.66
C ARG A 87 -11.94 -0.87 -15.86
N LEU A 88 -11.37 0.24 -16.32
CA LEU A 88 -10.34 0.99 -15.59
C LEU A 88 -10.82 1.42 -14.19
N THR A 89 -12.04 1.95 -14.08
CA THR A 89 -12.59 2.35 -12.76
C THR A 89 -12.79 1.15 -11.83
N LYS A 90 -13.23 0.01 -12.37
CA LYS A 90 -13.41 -1.24 -11.61
C LYS A 90 -12.08 -1.81 -11.13
N GLU A 91 -11.06 -1.81 -11.99
CA GLU A 91 -9.70 -2.24 -11.66
C GLU A 91 -9.09 -1.36 -10.56
N TRP A 92 -9.27 -0.04 -10.66
CA TRP A 92 -8.82 0.90 -9.64
C TRP A 92 -9.44 0.62 -8.27
N LEU A 93 -10.77 0.42 -8.21
CA LEU A 93 -11.49 0.13 -6.97
C LEU A 93 -11.01 -1.19 -6.33
N ALA A 94 -10.82 -2.23 -7.15
CA ALA A 94 -10.31 -3.52 -6.68
C ALA A 94 -8.87 -3.41 -6.16
N GLU A 95 -8.01 -2.68 -6.87
CA GLU A 95 -6.62 -2.45 -6.47
C GLU A 95 -6.52 -1.66 -5.17
N ASN A 96 -7.36 -0.62 -5.00
CA ASN A 96 -7.39 0.16 -3.77
C ASN A 96 -7.79 -0.69 -2.56
N LYS A 97 -8.81 -1.54 -2.73
CA LYS A 97 -9.22 -2.49 -1.70
C LYS A 97 -8.09 -3.48 -1.35
N ARG A 98 -7.42 -4.04 -2.37
CA ARG A 98 -6.29 -4.96 -2.16
C ARG A 98 -5.15 -4.30 -1.38
N LYS A 99 -4.80 -3.06 -1.72
CA LYS A 99 -3.76 -2.30 -1.00
C LYS A 99 -4.12 -2.07 0.45
N LEU A 100 -5.38 -1.78 0.75
CA LEU A 100 -5.84 -1.61 2.13
C LEU A 100 -5.70 -2.91 2.92
N GLU A 101 -6.13 -4.04 2.35
CA GLU A 101 -5.97 -5.37 2.96
C GLU A 101 -4.49 -5.75 3.14
N GLU A 102 -3.63 -5.43 2.18
CA GLU A 102 -2.18 -5.64 2.27
C GLU A 102 -1.56 -4.79 3.40
N MET A 103 -1.93 -3.52 3.51
CA MET A 103 -1.50 -2.66 4.62
C MET A 103 -1.93 -3.20 5.98
N GLU A 104 -3.19 -3.61 6.12
CA GLU A 104 -3.70 -4.21 7.36
C GLU A 104 -2.97 -5.52 7.70
N ASN A 105 -2.68 -6.34 6.69
CA ASN A 105 -1.94 -7.58 6.88
C ASN A 105 -0.48 -7.33 7.27
N ASP A 106 0.19 -6.36 6.65
CA ASP A 106 1.55 -5.95 7.00
C ASP A 106 1.61 -5.40 8.44
N GLU A 107 0.62 -4.58 8.82
CA GLU A 107 0.48 -4.09 10.19
C GLU A 107 0.28 -5.25 11.18
N LYS A 108 -0.51 -6.25 10.80
CA LYS A 108 -0.73 -7.46 11.61
C LYS A 108 0.53 -8.31 11.73
N ILE A 109 1.28 -8.54 10.64
CA ILE A 109 2.54 -9.28 10.68
C ILE A 109 3.52 -8.57 11.63
N LYS A 110 3.64 -7.24 11.52
CA LYS A 110 4.49 -6.45 12.42
C LYS A 110 4.08 -6.61 13.88
N PHE A 111 2.78 -6.65 14.16
CA PHE A 111 2.26 -6.92 15.50
C PHE A 111 2.61 -8.33 16.00
N GLU A 112 2.57 -9.34 15.13
CA GLU A 112 2.96 -10.72 15.45
C GLU A 112 4.46 -10.91 15.71
N LEU A 113 5.31 -9.98 15.28
CA LEU A 113 6.75 -9.98 15.58
C LEU A 113 7.09 -9.48 16.98
N LEU A 114 6.13 -8.91 17.72
CA LEU A 114 6.37 -8.42 19.07
C LEU A 114 6.53 -9.58 20.06
N GLU A 115 7.48 -9.42 21.00
CA GLU A 115 7.60 -10.31 22.15
C GLU A 115 6.27 -10.43 22.90
N PRO A 116 5.90 -11.61 23.44
CA PRO A 116 4.60 -11.84 24.06
C PRO A 116 4.22 -10.82 25.14
N LYS A 117 5.20 -10.39 25.96
CA LYS A 117 4.97 -9.37 27.02
C LYS A 117 4.66 -8.00 26.43
N VAL A 118 5.34 -7.62 25.34
CA VAL A 118 5.13 -6.35 24.65
C VAL A 118 3.77 -6.38 23.94
N ARG A 119 3.47 -7.48 23.24
CA ARG A 119 2.19 -7.71 22.55
C ARG A 119 0.99 -7.56 23.48
N GLN A 120 1.02 -8.19 24.66
CA GLN A 120 -0.07 -8.14 25.64
C GLN A 120 -0.42 -6.70 26.05
N THR A 121 0.52 -5.76 25.98
CA THR A 121 0.24 -4.36 26.35
C THR A 121 -0.61 -3.59 25.35
N ILE A 122 -0.71 -4.08 24.11
CA ILE A 122 -1.37 -3.38 23.00
C ILE A 122 -2.35 -4.27 22.20
N GLU A 123 -2.49 -5.55 22.54
CA GLU A 123 -3.35 -6.51 21.81
C GLU A 123 -4.84 -6.21 21.82
N ALA A 124 -5.30 -5.39 22.78
CA ALA A 124 -6.68 -4.93 22.84
C ALA A 124 -6.97 -3.74 21.91
N LEU A 125 -5.96 -3.21 21.20
CA LEU A 125 -6.12 -2.08 20.29
C LEU A 125 -6.54 -2.57 18.89
N PRO A 126 -7.39 -1.82 18.19
CA PRO A 126 -7.81 -2.19 16.85
C PRO A 126 -6.68 -2.02 15.82
N PHE A 127 -6.69 -2.87 14.79
CA PHE A 127 -5.72 -2.87 13.69
C PHE A 127 -6.12 -1.84 12.60
N HIS A 128 -6.14 -0.57 12.98
CA HIS A 128 -6.27 0.56 12.06
C HIS A 128 -5.40 1.72 12.53
N SER A 129 -5.27 2.77 11.71
CA SER A 129 -4.33 3.89 11.93
C SER A 129 -4.37 4.49 13.34
N GLU A 130 -5.55 4.78 13.89
CA GLU A 130 -5.68 5.30 15.26
C GLU A 130 -5.20 4.30 16.33
N GLY A 131 -5.55 3.02 16.21
CA GLY A 131 -5.10 1.98 17.13
C GLY A 131 -3.59 1.78 17.07
N TYR A 132 -3.01 1.82 15.87
CA TYR A 132 -1.55 1.77 15.67
C TYR A 132 -0.82 2.97 16.29
N ASN A 133 -1.32 4.19 16.08
CA ASN A 133 -0.75 5.39 16.70
C ASN A 133 -0.79 5.31 18.24
N ARG A 134 -1.91 4.83 18.78
CA ARG A 134 -2.06 4.62 20.23
C ARG A 134 -1.12 3.52 20.73
N ALA A 135 -0.93 2.44 19.97
CA ALA A 135 0.02 1.39 20.29
C ALA A 135 1.45 1.95 20.36
N ILE A 136 1.88 2.74 19.37
CA ILE A 136 3.19 3.40 19.38
C ILE A 136 3.37 4.25 20.64
N SER A 137 2.38 5.08 21.01
CA SER A 137 2.47 5.91 22.21
C SER A 137 2.65 5.07 23.47
N ILE A 138 1.88 3.99 23.64
CA ILE A 138 1.98 3.09 24.79
C ILE A 138 3.35 2.40 24.83
N LEU A 139 3.82 1.93 23.67
CA LEU A 139 5.12 1.26 23.57
C LEU A 139 6.28 2.21 23.89
N LYS A 140 6.23 3.45 23.40
CA LYS A 140 7.23 4.48 23.73
C LYS A 140 7.23 4.83 25.21
N ASP A 141 6.06 4.99 25.83
CA ASP A 141 5.94 5.30 27.25
C ASP A 141 6.45 4.16 28.16
N LYS A 142 6.08 2.90 27.83
CA LYS A 142 6.43 1.74 28.65
C LYS A 142 7.83 1.19 28.41
N PHE A 143 8.28 1.16 27.15
CA PHE A 143 9.52 0.48 26.74
C PHE A 143 10.53 1.43 26.06
N GLY A 144 10.10 2.62 25.63
CA GLY A 144 10.93 3.58 24.89
C GLY A 144 11.79 4.49 25.77
N LYS A 145 12.00 4.16 27.05
CA LYS A 145 12.84 4.96 27.94
C LYS A 145 14.31 4.81 27.53
N GLU A 146 14.90 5.90 27.04
CA GLU A 146 16.28 5.92 26.52
C GLU A 146 17.28 5.28 27.51
N SER A 147 17.15 5.61 28.80
CA SER A 147 18.03 5.07 29.84
C SER A 147 17.95 3.55 29.99
N GLU A 148 16.75 2.96 29.84
CA GLU A 148 16.56 1.51 29.94
C GLU A 148 17.03 0.81 28.66
N ILE A 149 16.84 1.43 27.49
CA ILE A 149 17.35 0.94 26.20
C ILE A 149 18.88 0.91 26.23
N VAL A 150 19.51 2.04 26.53
CA VAL A 150 20.97 2.17 26.63
C VAL A 150 21.52 1.18 27.64
N LYS A 151 20.89 1.06 28.82
CA LYS A 151 21.28 0.09 29.84
C LYS A 151 21.17 -1.35 29.35
N GLY A 152 20.09 -1.72 28.64
CA GLY A 152 19.91 -3.05 28.07
C GLY A 152 21.05 -3.44 27.13
N TYR A 153 21.32 -2.59 26.13
CA TYR A 153 22.42 -2.81 25.18
C TYR A 153 23.79 -2.74 25.85
N THR A 154 23.98 -1.86 26.84
CA THR A 154 25.21 -1.81 27.65
C THR A 154 25.44 -3.14 28.37
N CYS A 155 24.41 -3.70 29.01
CA CYS A 155 24.49 -5.00 29.65
C CYS A 155 24.81 -6.12 28.65
N GLU A 156 24.29 -6.06 27.42
CA GLU A 156 24.64 -7.03 26.38
C GLU A 156 26.11 -6.93 25.93
N ILE A 157 26.59 -5.71 25.68
CA ILE A 157 28.00 -5.44 25.31
C ILE A 157 28.93 -5.89 26.45
N LEU A 158 28.62 -5.52 27.69
CA LEU A 158 29.35 -5.95 28.88
C LEU A 158 29.20 -7.44 29.18
N GLY A 159 28.15 -8.09 28.66
CA GLY A 159 27.92 -9.53 28.74
C GLY A 159 28.63 -10.36 27.67
N LEU A 160 29.25 -9.73 26.65
CA LEU A 160 30.01 -10.44 25.62
C LEU A 160 31.13 -11.31 26.23
N PRO A 161 31.38 -12.53 25.72
CA PRO A 161 32.39 -13.42 26.27
C PRO A 161 33.81 -12.93 25.97
N THR A 162 34.75 -13.18 26.88
CA THR A 162 36.19 -12.99 26.62
C THR A 162 36.73 -14.09 25.72
N ILE A 163 37.33 -13.72 24.59
CA ILE A 163 37.91 -14.63 23.61
C ILE A 163 39.43 -14.62 23.75
N GLN A 164 39.98 -15.64 24.39
CA GLN A 164 41.42 -15.76 24.66
C GLN A 164 42.24 -16.35 23.51
N THR A 165 41.59 -16.89 22.49
CA THR A 165 42.25 -17.57 21.36
C THR A 165 41.80 -16.94 20.05
N ALA A 166 42.65 -16.97 19.02
CA ALA A 166 42.31 -16.51 17.67
C ALA A 166 41.37 -17.51 16.95
N ASN A 167 40.25 -17.86 17.59
CA ASN A 167 39.22 -18.71 17.02
C ASN A 167 38.28 -17.86 16.16
N GLN A 168 38.44 -17.98 14.85
CA GLN A 168 37.67 -17.23 13.86
C GLN A 168 36.15 -17.32 14.09
N LYS A 169 35.60 -18.50 14.38
CA LYS A 169 34.15 -18.67 14.58
C LYS A 169 33.65 -17.86 15.79
N LYS A 170 34.35 -17.93 16.91
CA LYS A 170 33.99 -17.18 18.13
C LYS A 170 34.14 -15.67 17.93
N ILE A 171 35.16 -15.24 17.18
CA ILE A 171 35.39 -13.82 16.86
C ILE A 171 34.24 -13.30 15.98
N HIS A 172 33.80 -14.05 14.97
CA HIS A 172 32.63 -13.68 14.18
C HIS A 172 31.36 -13.59 15.04
N GLU A 173 31.06 -14.59 15.87
CA GLU A 173 29.89 -14.55 16.77
C GLU A 173 29.91 -13.33 17.72
N PHE A 174 31.08 -12.98 18.25
CA PHE A 174 31.27 -11.78 19.06
C PHE A 174 31.04 -10.50 18.23
N SER A 175 31.63 -10.43 17.04
CA SER A 175 31.51 -9.30 16.13
C SER A 175 30.06 -9.08 15.71
N ASP A 176 29.33 -10.15 15.38
CA ASP A 176 27.93 -10.09 14.97
C ASP A 176 27.05 -9.54 16.10
N LYS A 177 27.27 -10.04 17.32
CA LYS A 177 26.51 -9.57 18.49
C LYS A 177 26.85 -8.14 18.89
N LEU A 178 28.12 -7.75 18.82
CA LEU A 178 28.53 -6.36 19.05
C LEU A 178 27.97 -5.43 17.97
N SER A 179 28.05 -5.83 16.70
CA SER A 179 27.52 -5.06 15.57
C SER A 179 26.02 -4.86 15.69
N TYR A 180 25.27 -5.90 16.08
CA TYR A 180 23.84 -5.79 16.37
C TYR A 180 23.55 -4.72 17.43
N CYS A 181 24.28 -4.71 18.55
CA CYS A 181 24.08 -3.72 19.62
C CYS A 181 24.43 -2.29 19.16
N VAL A 182 25.56 -2.13 18.46
CA VAL A 182 26.03 -0.82 17.97
C VAL A 182 25.06 -0.25 16.94
N GLN A 183 24.65 -1.05 15.94
CA GLN A 183 23.71 -0.64 14.90
C GLN A 183 22.34 -0.26 15.48
N ALA A 184 21.84 -1.02 16.46
CA ALA A 184 20.58 -0.70 17.12
C ALA A 184 20.64 0.64 17.86
N LEU A 185 21.72 0.91 18.61
CA LEU A 185 21.91 2.19 19.31
C LEU A 185 22.15 3.36 18.37
N GLU A 186 22.90 3.16 17.28
CA GLU A 186 23.12 4.17 16.23
C GLU A 186 21.81 4.55 15.54
N THR A 187 20.97 3.56 15.20
CA THR A 187 19.64 3.80 14.60
C THR A 187 18.71 4.60 15.53
N LEU A 188 18.93 4.50 16.85
CA LEU A 188 18.17 5.20 17.87
C LEU A 188 18.81 6.54 18.30
N ASP A 189 19.93 6.95 17.70
CA ASP A 189 20.71 8.14 18.08
C ASP A 189 21.18 8.13 19.56
N MET A 190 21.49 6.93 20.08
CA MET A 190 21.84 6.67 21.49
C MET A 190 23.24 6.06 21.66
N LEU A 191 24.07 6.09 20.61
CA LEU A 191 25.39 5.44 20.62
C LEU A 191 26.36 6.05 21.65
N ASP A 192 26.24 7.35 21.91
CA ASP A 192 27.11 8.03 22.88
C ASP A 192 27.01 7.45 24.29
N GLY A 193 25.87 6.85 24.63
CA GLY A 193 25.63 6.21 25.92
C GLY A 193 26.52 4.99 26.20
N VAL A 194 27.14 4.38 25.17
CA VAL A 194 27.96 3.17 25.30
C VAL A 194 29.45 3.37 25.01
N ASN A 195 29.90 4.60 24.73
CA ASN A 195 31.31 4.91 24.46
C ASN A 195 32.24 4.47 25.61
N GLY A 196 31.76 4.53 26.87
CA GLY A 196 32.51 4.06 28.04
C GLY A 196 32.75 2.54 28.06
N ALA A 197 32.00 1.75 27.30
CA ALA A 197 32.17 0.29 27.21
C ALA A 197 33.23 -0.12 26.17
N VAL A 198 33.71 0.79 25.32
CA VAL A 198 34.69 0.49 24.26
C VAL A 198 35.98 -0.13 24.80
N PRO A 199 36.66 0.44 25.82
CA PRO A 199 37.91 -0.15 26.33
C PRO A 199 37.70 -1.56 26.89
N ILE A 200 36.60 -1.77 27.63
CA ILE A 200 36.26 -3.07 28.25
C ILE A 200 35.94 -4.10 27.17
N THR A 201 35.27 -3.70 26.10
CA THR A 201 34.96 -4.57 24.97
C THR A 201 36.22 -4.99 24.22
N LEU A 202 37.19 -4.09 24.05
CA LEU A 202 38.50 -4.42 23.47
C LEU A 202 39.32 -5.36 24.37
N ASP A 203 39.26 -5.18 25.69
CA ASP A 203 39.93 -6.08 26.65
C ASP A 203 39.42 -7.53 26.57
N LYS A 204 38.22 -7.75 26.03
CA LYS A 204 37.67 -9.10 25.80
C LYS A 204 38.26 -9.81 24.59
N LEU A 205 39.04 -9.12 23.76
CA LEU A 205 39.65 -9.66 22.55
C LEU A 205 41.18 -9.59 22.60
N PRO A 206 41.86 -10.09 23.65
CA PRO A 206 43.30 -9.92 23.84
C PRO A 206 44.13 -10.48 22.68
N SER A 207 43.68 -11.53 22.00
CA SER A 207 44.41 -12.19 20.92
C SER A 207 44.50 -11.37 19.63
N ILE A 208 43.54 -10.47 19.39
CA ILE A 208 43.43 -9.69 18.15
C ILE A 208 43.42 -8.18 18.41
N ARG A 209 43.48 -7.75 19.69
CA ARG A 209 43.47 -6.33 20.07
C ARG A 209 44.53 -5.52 19.33
N GLY A 210 45.73 -6.08 19.15
CA GLY A 210 46.82 -5.40 18.44
C GLY A 210 46.56 -5.16 16.97
N ASP A 211 45.64 -5.90 16.35
CA ASP A 211 45.27 -5.77 14.94
C ASP A 211 44.09 -4.79 14.73
N LEU A 212 43.44 -4.36 15.82
CA LEU A 212 42.21 -3.55 15.80
C LEU A 212 42.44 -2.06 16.15
N VAL A 213 43.62 -1.71 16.67
CA VAL A 213 43.96 -0.37 17.20
C VAL A 213 44.93 0.37 16.27
#